data_AF-A0A975YDB6-F1
#
_entry.id   AF-A0A975YDB6-F1
#
_cell.length_a   1.000
_cell.length_b   1.000
_cell.length_c   1.000
_cell.angle_alpha   90.00
_cell.angle_beta   90.00
_cell.angle_gamma   90.00
#
_symmetry.space_group_name_H-M   'P 1'
#
loop_
_entity.id
_entity.type
_entity.pdbx_description
1 polymer ?
#
loop_
_entity_poly.entity_id
_entity_poly.type
_entity_poly.pdbx_seq_one_letter_code
_entity_poly.pdbx_strand_id
1 'polypeptide(L)'
;MRKSPTMALAGALLALGSSLVGVGTARAAGSGQSGAGTAQAAANRVVCYEAHVAGIGWESAYSCNGAMAGTTGEGRAVEALRFVTVGMSGLCARAHVSTIGWQPWICVGDNATLEIGTTGQSLPIEAVEFQTQGGSVAANAHLSGYGWQGWVAGGRITVGTTGQNRSIEAIMVTP
;
A
#
# COMPACT_ATOMS: atom_id res chain seq x y z
N MET A 1 9.93 -0.25 37.55
CA MET A 1 8.49 0.05 37.79
C MET A 1 8.28 1.54 37.62
N ARG A 2 7.85 2.00 36.44
CA ARG A 2 7.62 3.43 36.15
C ARG A 2 6.11 3.65 36.08
N LYS A 3 5.60 4.49 36.98
CA LYS A 3 4.18 4.88 37.08
C LYS A 3 3.89 5.93 36.00
N SER A 4 2.89 5.68 35.16
CA SER A 4 2.30 6.69 34.26
C SER A 4 1.21 7.48 35.01
N PRO A 5 1.14 8.82 34.89
CA PRO A 5 0.01 9.57 35.42
C PRO A 5 -1.13 9.66 34.39
N THR A 6 -2.32 9.32 34.88
CA THR A 6 -3.64 9.54 34.29
C THR A 6 -3.89 11.03 34.04
N MET A 7 -4.35 11.40 32.84
CA MET A 7 -4.77 12.77 32.54
C MET A 7 -6.31 12.83 32.47
N ALA A 8 -6.86 13.75 33.26
CA ALA A 8 -8.26 13.86 33.61
C ALA A 8 -9.12 14.59 32.55
N LEU A 9 -10.39 14.23 32.52
CA LEU A 9 -11.51 14.86 31.82
C LEU A 9 -12.01 16.12 32.58
N ALA A 10 -12.24 17.22 31.88
CA ALA A 10 -13.11 18.36 32.26
C ALA A 10 -13.48 19.10 30.95
N GLY A 11 -14.68 19.57 30.63
CA GLY A 11 -15.92 19.75 31.38
C GLY A 11 -16.49 21.14 31.07
N ALA A 12 -17.68 21.20 30.43
CA ALA A 12 -18.65 22.33 30.36
C ALA A 12 -18.28 23.61 29.54
N LEU A 13 -19.18 24.43 28.96
CA LEU A 13 -20.62 24.40 28.64
C LEU A 13 -20.98 25.79 28.02
N LEU A 14 -21.92 25.82 27.06
CA LEU A 14 -22.83 26.92 26.63
C LEU A 14 -22.29 28.29 26.14
N ALA A 15 -22.62 28.60 24.88
CA ALA A 15 -23.08 29.94 24.49
C ALA A 15 -24.28 29.80 23.53
N LEU A 16 -25.41 30.42 23.89
CA LEU A 16 -26.62 30.54 23.08
C LEU A 16 -26.52 31.80 22.20
N GLY A 17 -26.94 31.69 20.94
CA GLY A 17 -27.14 32.82 20.03
C GLY A 17 -28.25 32.52 19.03
N SER A 18 -29.48 32.91 19.38
CA SER A 18 -30.63 33.09 18.49
C SER A 18 -30.34 34.27 17.54
N SER A 19 -30.85 34.46 16.32
CA SER A 19 -32.05 34.02 15.59
C SER A 19 -31.83 34.35 14.10
N LEU A 20 -32.50 33.66 13.18
CA LEU A 20 -33.59 34.23 12.36
C LEU A 20 -34.06 33.22 11.31
N VAL A 21 -35.38 33.07 11.26
CA VAL A 21 -36.15 32.23 10.35
C VAL A 21 -36.25 32.93 8.99
N GLY A 22 -35.95 32.19 7.92
CA GLY A 22 -36.33 32.54 6.55
C GLY A 22 -37.10 31.37 5.93
N VAL A 23 -38.42 31.50 5.85
CA VAL A 23 -39.31 30.57 5.15
C VAL A 23 -39.28 30.91 3.66
N GLY A 24 -38.83 29.96 2.84
CA GLY A 24 -38.86 30.02 1.39
C GLY A 24 -39.25 28.66 0.84
N THR A 25 -40.46 28.57 0.30
CA THR A 25 -41.17 27.39 -0.18
C THR A 25 -40.52 26.72 -1.40
N ALA A 26 -40.40 25.37 -1.43
CA ALA A 26 -40.88 24.52 -2.53
C ALA A 26 -40.49 23.03 -2.41
N ARG A 27 -41.53 22.18 -2.53
CA ARG A 27 -41.60 20.78 -3.02
C ARG A 27 -40.65 19.70 -2.47
N ALA A 28 -41.23 18.83 -1.65
CA ALA A 28 -40.85 17.42 -1.53
C ALA A 28 -41.64 16.57 -2.54
N ALA A 29 -40.94 15.75 -3.34
CA ALA A 29 -41.35 14.45 -3.86
C ALA A 29 -40.24 13.88 -4.77
N GLY A 30 -39.76 12.67 -4.48
CA GLY A 30 -38.88 11.94 -5.41
C GLY A 30 -37.86 11.02 -4.74
N SER A 31 -38.33 9.90 -4.19
CA SER A 31 -37.52 8.69 -3.98
C SER A 31 -36.83 8.26 -5.27
N GLY A 32 -35.52 8.03 -5.22
CA GLY A 32 -34.74 7.49 -6.33
C GLY A 32 -33.45 6.86 -5.82
N GLN A 33 -33.50 5.55 -5.58
CA GLN A 33 -32.33 4.69 -5.44
C GLN A 33 -31.43 4.76 -6.70
N SER A 34 -30.18 4.31 -6.50
CA SER A 34 -29.31 3.67 -7.50
C SER A 34 -28.44 4.58 -8.38
N GLY A 35 -27.29 4.94 -7.82
CA GLY A 35 -26.00 4.87 -8.53
C GLY A 35 -25.26 3.57 -8.17
N ALA A 36 -25.97 2.44 -8.12
CA ALA A 36 -25.40 1.11 -8.01
C ALA A 36 -24.94 0.68 -9.42
N GLY A 37 -23.64 0.89 -9.67
CA GLY A 37 -22.97 0.57 -10.92
C GLY A 37 -21.76 1.49 -11.08
N THR A 38 -20.79 1.44 -10.17
CA THR A 38 -19.58 0.58 -10.34
C THR A 38 -19.07 -0.08 -9.05
N ALA A 39 -19.77 0.03 -7.93
CA ALA A 39 -19.44 -0.66 -6.67
C ALA A 39 -19.91 -2.13 -6.64
N GLN A 40 -19.88 -2.81 -7.79
CA GLN A 40 -20.20 -4.23 -7.90
C GLN A 40 -19.03 -5.04 -7.32
N ALA A 41 -19.06 -5.22 -5.99
CA ALA A 41 -18.16 -6.05 -5.18
C ALA A 41 -16.66 -5.72 -5.30
N ALA A 42 -16.14 -4.88 -4.39
CA ALA A 42 -14.86 -5.24 -3.80
C ALA A 42 -15.13 -6.53 -3.02
N ALA A 43 -15.00 -7.69 -3.70
CA ALA A 43 -14.75 -8.95 -3.03
C ALA A 43 -13.68 -8.69 -1.96
N ASN A 44 -13.74 -9.37 -0.82
CA ASN A 44 -12.78 -9.25 0.29
C ASN A 44 -11.34 -9.48 -0.21
N ARG A 45 -10.74 -8.43 -0.79
CA ARG A 45 -9.47 -8.41 -1.50
C ARG A 45 -8.44 -7.81 -0.57
N VAL A 46 -7.41 -8.58 -0.29
CA VAL A 46 -6.33 -8.18 0.60
C VAL A 46 -5.02 -8.53 -0.07
N VAL A 47 -4.08 -7.59 -0.02
CA VAL A 47 -2.66 -7.85 -0.26
C VAL A 47 -1.90 -7.46 0.99
N CYS A 48 -1.20 -8.42 1.58
CA CYS A 48 -0.29 -8.22 2.68
C CYS A 48 1.14 -8.46 2.22
N TYR A 49 2.08 -7.66 2.73
CA TYR A 49 3.47 -7.69 2.33
C TYR A 49 4.41 -7.22 3.44
N GLU A 50 5.64 -7.70 3.38
CA GLU A 50 6.74 -7.29 4.26
C GLU A 50 8.00 -7.08 3.42
N ALA A 51 8.85 -6.15 3.86
CA ALA A 51 10.15 -5.89 3.25
C ALA A 51 11.29 -6.52 4.05
N HIS A 52 12.29 -7.04 3.34
CA HIS A 52 13.62 -7.22 3.88
C HIS A 52 14.43 -5.96 3.64
N VAL A 53 14.72 -5.20 4.70
CA VAL A 53 15.43 -3.92 4.62
C VAL A 53 16.90 -4.13 4.94
N ALA A 54 17.78 -3.60 4.10
CA ALA A 54 19.23 -3.68 4.24
C ALA A 54 19.70 -3.21 5.63
N GLY A 55 20.44 -4.07 6.32
CA GLY A 55 20.95 -3.81 7.68
C GLY A 55 19.91 -3.89 8.81
N ILE A 56 18.65 -4.22 8.51
CA ILE A 56 17.59 -4.44 9.51
C ILE A 56 17.11 -5.89 9.47
N GLY A 57 16.83 -6.43 8.28
CA GLY A 57 16.22 -7.73 8.11
C GLY A 57 14.77 -7.65 7.63
N TRP A 58 14.05 -8.77 7.74
CA TRP A 58 12.61 -8.80 7.55
C TRP A 58 11.90 -7.99 8.63
N GLU A 59 10.91 -7.19 8.24
CA GLU A 59 10.02 -6.52 9.18
C GLU A 59 9.30 -7.53 10.08
N SER A 60 8.98 -7.16 11.32
CA SER A 60 8.38 -8.08 12.29
C SER A 60 6.90 -8.39 12.03
N ALA A 61 6.26 -7.66 11.12
CA ALA A 61 4.86 -7.80 10.79
C ALA A 61 4.60 -7.39 9.34
N TYR A 62 3.60 -8.01 8.73
CA TYR A 62 3.12 -7.65 7.41
C TYR A 62 2.35 -6.32 7.47
N SER A 63 2.63 -5.45 6.51
CA SER A 63 1.77 -4.35 6.11
C SER A 63 0.73 -4.84 5.12
N CYS A 64 -0.47 -4.27 5.11
CA CYS A 64 -1.51 -4.66 4.16
C CYS A 64 -2.22 -3.44 3.59
N ASN A 65 -2.75 -3.58 2.36
CA ASN A 65 -3.68 -2.64 1.72
C ASN A 65 -3.28 -1.17 1.84
N GLY A 66 -2.14 -0.83 1.24
CA GLY A 66 -1.63 0.53 1.16
C GLY A 66 -0.83 0.97 2.39
N ALA A 67 -0.73 0.15 3.43
CA ALA A 67 0.20 0.42 4.53
C ALA A 67 1.66 0.33 4.04
N MET A 68 2.53 1.20 4.52
CA MET A 68 3.93 1.22 4.08
C MET A 68 4.70 -0.01 4.58
N ALA A 69 5.54 -0.59 3.73
CA ALA A 69 6.59 -1.55 4.11
C ALA A 69 7.96 -0.97 3.69
N GLY A 70 8.96 -1.09 4.55
CA GLY A 70 10.29 -0.51 4.38
C GLY A 70 10.50 0.81 5.15
N THR A 71 11.47 1.60 4.72
CA THR A 71 11.84 2.88 5.35
C THR A 71 11.85 4.02 4.34
N THR A 72 11.75 5.27 4.78
CA THR A 72 11.81 6.43 3.88
C THR A 72 12.86 7.40 4.35
N GLY A 73 13.81 7.75 3.48
CA GLY A 73 14.82 8.78 3.77
C GLY A 73 15.94 8.32 4.70
N GLU A 74 16.00 7.03 5.03
CA GLU A 74 17.05 6.46 5.87
C GLU A 74 18.26 5.93 5.07
N GLY A 75 18.20 5.96 3.73
CA GLY A 75 19.25 5.41 2.87
C GLY A 75 19.35 3.88 2.93
N ARG A 76 18.32 3.21 3.46
CA ARG A 76 18.26 1.75 3.55
C ARG A 76 17.39 1.20 2.44
N ALA A 77 17.97 0.34 1.60
CA ALA A 77 17.26 -0.27 0.50
C ALA A 77 16.43 -1.47 0.95
N VAL A 78 15.32 -1.70 0.25
CA VAL A 78 14.64 -2.99 0.23
C VAL A 78 15.44 -3.94 -0.66
N GLU A 79 15.81 -5.10 -0.12
CA GLU A 79 16.54 -6.15 -0.83
C GLU A 79 15.61 -7.28 -1.31
N ALA A 80 14.55 -7.56 -0.54
CA ALA A 80 13.53 -8.57 -0.86
C ALA A 80 12.15 -8.13 -0.39
N LEU A 81 11.12 -8.68 -1.02
CA LEU A 81 9.72 -8.47 -0.67
C LEU A 81 8.98 -9.79 -0.62
N ARG A 82 8.08 -9.93 0.35
CA ARG A 82 7.13 -11.04 0.43
C ARG A 82 5.71 -10.53 0.29
N PHE A 83 4.86 -11.32 -0.35
CA PHE A 83 3.45 -11.01 -0.58
C PHE A 83 2.59 -12.23 -0.29
N VAL A 84 1.42 -11.98 0.29
CA VAL A 84 0.30 -12.94 0.39
C VAL A 84 -0.97 -12.21 0.01
N THR A 85 -1.83 -12.86 -0.78
CA THR A 85 -3.09 -12.29 -1.25
C THR A 85 -4.29 -13.10 -0.79
N VAL A 86 -5.44 -12.45 -0.66
CA VAL A 86 -6.75 -13.07 -0.40
C VAL A 86 -7.76 -12.43 -1.34
N GLY A 87 -8.56 -13.24 -2.05
CA GLY A 87 -9.63 -12.77 -2.92
C GLY A 87 -9.17 -12.07 -4.21
N MET A 88 -7.88 -12.14 -4.55
CA MET A 88 -7.29 -11.51 -5.75
C MET A 88 -7.11 -12.51 -6.90
N SER A 89 -7.41 -13.79 -6.68
CA SER A 89 -7.09 -14.88 -7.63
C SER A 89 -5.58 -15.05 -7.83
N GLY A 90 -4.79 -14.72 -6.81
CA GLY A 90 -3.34 -14.77 -6.85
C GLY A 90 -2.65 -13.52 -7.39
N LEU A 91 -1.32 -13.57 -7.36
CA LEU A 91 -0.44 -12.49 -7.77
C LEU A 91 0.79 -13.07 -8.47
N CYS A 92 1.17 -12.46 -9.58
CA CYS A 92 2.48 -12.61 -10.18
C CYS A 92 3.31 -11.37 -9.89
N ALA A 93 4.57 -11.54 -9.51
CA ALA A 93 5.50 -10.44 -9.36
C ALA A 93 6.93 -10.84 -9.74
N ARG A 94 7.75 -9.83 -10.04
CA ARG A 94 9.20 -9.96 -10.20
C ARG A 94 9.90 -8.67 -9.79
N ALA A 95 11.13 -8.80 -9.32
CA ALA A 95 11.99 -7.66 -9.00
C ALA A 95 13.05 -7.45 -10.09
N HIS A 96 13.36 -6.19 -10.36
CA HIS A 96 14.65 -5.79 -10.93
C HIS A 96 15.61 -5.54 -9.77
N VAL A 97 16.60 -6.41 -9.62
CA VAL A 97 17.61 -6.31 -8.56
C VAL A 97 18.88 -5.71 -9.15
N SER A 98 19.48 -4.74 -8.45
CA SER A 98 20.71 -4.09 -8.91
C SER A 98 21.79 -5.13 -9.22
N THR A 99 22.53 -4.92 -10.32
CA THR A 99 23.56 -5.82 -10.88
C THR A 99 23.10 -7.20 -11.39
N ILE A 100 21.90 -7.67 -11.02
CA ILE A 100 21.30 -8.92 -11.52
C ILE A 100 20.36 -8.64 -12.70
N GLY A 101 19.61 -7.55 -12.64
CA GLY A 101 18.54 -7.22 -13.57
C GLY A 101 17.20 -7.82 -13.17
N TRP A 102 16.31 -7.99 -14.14
CA TRP A 102 15.00 -8.61 -13.93
C TRP A 102 15.13 -10.10 -13.59
N GLN A 103 14.68 -10.46 -12.40
CA GLN A 103 14.50 -11.86 -12.03
C GLN A 103 13.31 -12.49 -12.79
N PRO A 104 13.23 -13.83 -12.86
CA PRO A 104 12.07 -14.54 -13.40
C PRO A 104 10.77 -14.17 -12.66
N TRP A 105 9.64 -14.29 -13.36
CA TRP A 105 8.33 -14.16 -12.74
C TRP A 105 8.07 -15.27 -11.73
N ILE A 106 7.52 -14.90 -10.58
CA ILE A 106 6.93 -15.82 -9.62
C ILE A 106 5.45 -15.55 -9.58
N CYS A 107 4.63 -16.60 -9.67
CA CYS A 107 3.18 -16.52 -9.67
C CYS A 107 2.64 -17.49 -8.63
N VAL A 108 1.78 -16.99 -7.74
CA VAL A 108 1.14 -17.80 -6.70
C VAL A 108 -0.36 -17.51 -6.64
N GLY A 109 -1.15 -18.47 -6.16
CA GLY A 109 -2.57 -18.26 -5.85
C GLY A 109 -2.78 -17.51 -4.53
N ASP A 110 -4.03 -17.23 -4.20
CA ASP A 110 -4.39 -16.67 -2.88
C ASP A 110 -3.90 -17.60 -1.74
N ASN A 111 -3.55 -16.99 -0.61
CA ASN A 111 -3.03 -17.64 0.62
C ASN A 111 -1.67 -18.33 0.49
N ALA A 112 -0.95 -18.14 -0.63
CA ALA A 112 0.42 -18.59 -0.80
C ALA A 112 1.39 -17.41 -0.71
N THR A 113 2.59 -17.66 -0.17
CA THR A 113 3.66 -16.66 -0.09
C THR A 113 4.44 -16.59 -1.41
N LEU A 114 4.52 -15.39 -1.96
CA LEU A 114 5.43 -15.03 -3.06
C LEU A 114 6.60 -14.24 -2.48
N GLU A 115 7.83 -14.61 -2.82
CA GLU A 115 9.04 -13.86 -2.43
C GLU A 115 9.82 -13.46 -3.69
N ILE A 116 10.24 -12.19 -3.78
CA ILE A 116 11.08 -11.65 -4.87
C ILE A 116 12.25 -10.87 -4.29
N GLY A 117 13.33 -10.72 -5.06
CA GLY A 117 14.55 -10.04 -4.64
C GLY A 117 15.61 -11.00 -4.11
N THR A 118 16.44 -10.52 -3.20
CA THR A 118 17.51 -11.28 -2.52
C THR A 118 17.59 -10.89 -1.06
N THR A 119 17.77 -11.84 -0.16
CA THR A 119 17.88 -11.58 1.28
C THR A 119 19.36 -11.51 1.68
N GLY A 120 19.79 -10.39 2.29
CA GLY A 120 21.11 -10.27 2.93
C GLY A 120 22.30 -10.21 1.98
N GLN A 121 22.07 -9.92 0.69
CA GLN A 121 23.13 -9.88 -0.32
C GLN A 121 23.65 -8.46 -0.60
N SER A 122 23.13 -7.43 0.07
CA SER A 122 23.46 -6.03 -0.24
C SER A 122 23.13 -5.63 -1.68
N LEU A 123 22.12 -6.29 -2.26
CA LEU A 123 21.64 -6.05 -3.62
C LEU A 123 20.24 -5.44 -3.56
N PRO A 124 20.09 -4.12 -3.81
CA PRO A 124 18.80 -3.45 -3.69
C PRO A 124 17.85 -3.81 -4.85
N ILE A 125 16.56 -3.87 -4.56
CA ILE A 125 15.51 -3.82 -5.57
C ILE A 125 15.43 -2.38 -6.10
N GLU A 126 15.45 -2.21 -7.42
CA GLU A 126 15.28 -0.91 -8.08
C GLU A 126 13.87 -0.72 -8.68
N ALA A 127 13.25 -1.82 -9.11
CA ALA A 127 11.89 -1.82 -9.65
C ALA A 127 11.16 -3.13 -9.33
N VAL A 128 9.83 -3.07 -9.30
CA VAL A 128 8.95 -4.23 -9.16
C VAL A 128 7.91 -4.20 -10.27
N GLU A 129 7.69 -5.35 -10.89
CA GLU A 129 6.56 -5.59 -11.79
C GLU A 129 5.55 -6.50 -11.10
N PHE A 130 4.27 -6.14 -11.23
CA PHE A 130 3.14 -6.94 -10.76
C PHE A 130 2.22 -7.29 -11.94
N GLN A 131 1.59 -8.45 -11.86
CA GLN A 131 0.52 -8.86 -12.76
C GLN A 131 -0.53 -9.66 -11.99
N THR A 132 -1.80 -9.32 -12.19
CA THR A 132 -2.94 -10.06 -11.64
C THR A 132 -3.64 -10.88 -12.73
N GLN A 133 -4.25 -12.01 -12.37
CA GLN A 133 -5.09 -12.78 -13.30
C GLN A 133 -6.54 -12.27 -13.35
N GLY A 134 -6.93 -11.46 -12.36
CA GLY A 134 -8.22 -10.78 -12.30
C GLY A 134 -8.14 -9.50 -11.48
N GLY A 135 -9.05 -8.55 -11.73
CA GLY A 135 -9.06 -7.26 -11.05
C GLY A 135 -7.84 -6.40 -11.37
N SER A 136 -7.46 -5.56 -10.42
CA SER A 136 -6.30 -4.67 -10.48
C SER A 136 -5.39 -4.88 -9.29
N VAL A 137 -4.22 -4.28 -9.36
CA VAL A 137 -3.38 -3.93 -8.22
C VAL A 137 -2.91 -2.48 -8.44
N ALA A 138 -2.73 -1.75 -7.35
CA ALA A 138 -2.06 -0.46 -7.36
C ALA A 138 -0.85 -0.48 -6.42
N ALA A 139 0.23 0.16 -6.84
CA ALA A 139 1.44 0.27 -6.03
C ALA A 139 2.07 1.66 -6.15
N ASN A 140 2.81 2.05 -5.12
CA ASN A 140 3.63 3.25 -5.08
C ASN A 140 4.98 2.91 -4.43
N ALA A 141 6.08 3.39 -5.00
CA ALA A 141 7.42 3.14 -4.51
C ALA A 141 8.07 4.44 -4.05
N HIS A 142 8.75 4.39 -2.92
CA HIS A 142 9.65 5.44 -2.46
C HIS A 142 11.07 5.11 -2.92
N LEU A 143 11.64 5.94 -3.78
CA LEU A 143 13.00 5.74 -4.31
C LEU A 143 14.01 6.60 -3.56
N SER A 144 15.20 6.06 -3.35
CA SER A 144 16.31 6.83 -2.80
C SER A 144 16.60 8.08 -3.64
N GLY A 145 16.66 9.22 -2.98
CA GLY A 145 16.90 10.53 -3.59
C GLY A 145 15.77 11.10 -4.45
N TYR A 146 14.63 10.41 -4.64
CA TYR A 146 13.44 10.98 -5.33
C TYR A 146 12.18 10.98 -4.48
N GLY A 147 12.07 10.09 -3.50
CA GLY A 147 10.87 9.96 -2.70
C GLY A 147 9.76 9.17 -3.39
N TRP A 148 8.51 9.38 -2.97
CA TRP A 148 7.33 8.71 -3.51
C TRP A 148 7.07 9.11 -4.96
N GLN A 149 6.97 8.11 -5.84
CA GLN A 149 6.79 8.32 -7.28
C GLN A 149 5.32 8.55 -7.70
N GLY A 150 4.37 8.24 -6.82
CA GLY A 150 2.94 8.27 -7.11
C GLY A 150 2.39 6.88 -7.43
N TRP A 151 1.07 6.74 -7.33
CA TRP A 151 0.38 5.46 -7.52
C TRP A 151 0.29 5.07 -8.99
N VAL A 152 0.61 3.82 -9.29
CA VAL A 152 0.39 3.18 -10.59
C VAL A 152 -0.60 2.04 -10.38
N ALA A 153 -1.67 1.97 -11.18
CA ALA A 153 -2.74 0.98 -11.04
C ALA A 153 -3.08 0.28 -12.36
N GLY A 154 -3.40 -1.02 -12.29
CA GLY A 154 -3.79 -1.82 -13.46
C GLY A 154 -3.68 -3.32 -13.21
N GLY A 155 -4.03 -4.13 -14.23
CA GLY A 155 -3.84 -5.59 -14.18
C GLY A 155 -2.40 -6.04 -14.41
N ARG A 156 -1.55 -5.14 -14.93
CA ARG A 156 -0.09 -5.27 -14.99
C ARG A 156 0.52 -3.89 -14.81
N ILE A 157 1.41 -3.75 -13.83
CA ILE A 157 2.03 -2.46 -13.48
C ILE A 157 3.52 -2.63 -13.20
N THR A 158 4.25 -1.53 -13.33
CA THR A 158 5.65 -1.40 -12.93
C THR A 158 5.78 -0.20 -12.01
N VAL A 159 6.51 -0.35 -10.90
CA VAL A 159 6.91 0.74 -10.01
C VAL A 159 8.42 0.72 -9.81
N GLY A 160 9.00 1.90 -9.62
CA GLY A 160 10.46 2.08 -9.52
C GLY A 160 11.13 2.36 -10.86
N THR A 161 12.45 2.19 -10.91
CA THR A 161 13.27 2.49 -12.10
C THR A 161 14.33 1.41 -12.29
N THR A 162 14.81 1.22 -13.51
CA THR A 162 15.90 0.27 -13.80
C THR A 162 17.15 1.03 -14.25
N GLY A 163 18.33 0.65 -13.74
CA GLY A 163 19.61 1.17 -14.25
C GLY A 163 19.92 2.63 -13.90
N GLN A 164 19.13 3.25 -13.02
CA GLN A 164 19.39 4.60 -12.50
C GLN A 164 20.13 4.60 -11.16
N ASN A 165 20.52 3.41 -10.65
CA ASN A 165 21.09 3.22 -9.32
C ASN A 165 20.20 3.81 -8.22
N ARG A 166 18.88 3.68 -8.37
CA ARG A 166 17.89 4.15 -7.40
C ARG A 166 17.20 2.95 -6.77
N SER A 167 17.55 2.68 -5.52
CA SER A 167 16.92 1.65 -4.72
C SER A 167 15.51 2.05 -4.30
N ILE A 168 14.60 1.10 -4.28
CA ILE A 168 13.36 1.21 -3.51
C ILE A 168 13.74 1.16 -2.03
N GLU A 169 13.33 2.16 -1.25
CA GLU A 169 13.48 2.19 0.22
C GLU A 169 12.19 1.73 0.91
N ALA A 170 11.03 2.00 0.30
CA ALA A 170 9.72 1.56 0.78
C ALA A 170 8.71 1.35 -0.37
N ILE A 171 7.69 0.56 -0.10
CA ILE A 171 6.59 0.28 -1.03
C ILE A 171 5.24 0.31 -0.31
N MET A 172 4.20 0.74 -1.03
CA MET A 172 2.80 0.55 -0.68
C MET A 172 2.10 -0.19 -1.81
N VAL A 173 1.25 -1.17 -1.48
CA VAL A 173 0.50 -1.99 -2.44
C VAL A 173 -0.93 -2.18 -1.94
N THR A 174 -1.90 -2.03 -2.83
CA THR A 174 -3.33 -2.26 -2.56
C THR A 174 -3.97 -2.96 -3.77
N PRO A 175 -5.04 -3.75 -3.60
CA PRO A 175 -5.82 -4.26 -4.73
C PRO A 175 -6.41 -3.12 -5.59
#